data_AF-A0ABD0SDN7-F1
#
_entry.id   AF-A0ABD0SDN7-F1
#
_cell.length_a   1.000
_cell.length_b   1.000
_cell.length_c   1.000
_cell.angle_alpha   90.00
_cell.angle_beta   90.00
_cell.angle_gamma   90.00
#
_symmetry.space_group_name_H-M   'P 1'
#
loop_
_entity.id
_entity.type
_entity.pdbx_description
1 polymer ?
#
loop_
_entity_poly.entity_id
_entity_poly.type
_entity_poly.pdbx_seq_one_letter_code
_entity_poly.pdbx_strand_id
1 'polypeptide(L)'
;MATHNKALLLLASKLGLSDEDKVINKAAEFERLLQAKSTAGSNMTDTSKTVICLDLAAGIFGADLDMKVAIKYSGLKPAMYTNCRKVVQNLLELNDEKLSTLVVCNTFQCSGVQELADRILEEYKGQAKMELDMNLPQYVCMAVYQACRINKVKLSKSKIIEKSRLKPAQWAKLDADWTQFVDQHFATAKKKRGRPPKKIEAENGVNEEKMEVDIPKIEEPSEPKLEPYEDWKRRMLDAAYKELKIKEQSAKIEAQSVTLAKSEEKTPRRSPRKTPQKYSPYKSPTKKAVRLLFPLNL
;
A
#
# COMPACT_ATOMS: atom_id res chain seq x y z
N MET A 1 27.58 10.41 -23.53
CA MET A 1 27.05 9.02 -23.45
C MET A 1 26.59 8.78 -22.03
N ALA A 2 25.36 8.32 -21.83
CA ALA A 2 24.84 8.06 -20.49
C ALA A 2 25.67 6.94 -19.84
N THR A 3 26.12 7.15 -18.60
CA THR A 3 26.83 6.14 -17.83
C THR A 3 25.83 5.09 -17.35
N HIS A 4 25.62 4.05 -18.15
CA HIS A 4 24.74 2.93 -17.77
C HIS A 4 25.35 2.09 -16.66
N ASN A 5 24.48 1.46 -15.85
CA ASN A 5 24.88 0.49 -14.84
C ASN A 5 25.65 -0.67 -15.50
N LYS A 6 26.84 -1.01 -14.99
CA LYS A 6 27.68 -2.10 -15.53
C LYS A 6 26.92 -3.43 -15.57
N ALA A 7 26.06 -3.68 -14.59
CA ALA A 7 25.24 -4.89 -14.54
C ALA A 7 24.23 -4.96 -15.69
N LEU A 8 23.63 -3.82 -16.05
CA LEU A 8 22.66 -3.72 -17.15
C LEU A 8 23.33 -4.04 -18.49
N LEU A 9 24.49 -3.46 -18.77
CA LEU A 9 25.23 -3.72 -20.01
C LEU A 9 25.66 -5.20 -20.14
N LEU A 10 26.10 -5.80 -19.04
CA LEU A 10 26.48 -7.21 -19.02
C LEU A 10 25.29 -8.14 -19.28
N LEU A 11 24.12 -7.82 -18.72
CA LEU A 11 22.90 -8.58 -18.98
C LEU A 11 22.37 -8.37 -20.39
N ALA A 12 22.41 -7.14 -20.91
CA ALA A 12 22.03 -6.84 -22.30
C ALA A 12 22.87 -7.65 -23.29
N SER A 13 24.19 -7.72 -23.07
CA SER A 13 25.09 -8.54 -23.90
C SER A 13 24.75 -10.03 -23.84
N LYS A 14 24.44 -10.56 -22.65
CA LYS A 14 24.02 -11.95 -22.48
C LYS A 14 22.66 -12.27 -23.11
N LEU A 15 21.80 -11.27 -23.25
CA LEU A 15 20.48 -11.39 -23.86
C LEU A 15 20.48 -11.12 -25.37
N GLY A 16 21.64 -10.78 -25.97
CA GLY A 16 21.75 -10.47 -27.39
C GLY A 16 21.27 -9.06 -27.76
N LEU A 17 21.11 -8.17 -26.78
CA LEU A 17 20.65 -6.78 -26.97
C LEU A 17 21.81 -5.77 -26.99
N SER A 18 23.05 -6.22 -27.21
CA SER A 18 24.25 -5.37 -27.17
C SER A 18 24.24 -4.26 -28.22
N ASP A 19 23.66 -4.53 -29.39
CA ASP A 19 23.65 -3.61 -30.53
C ASP A 19 22.45 -2.63 -30.47
N GLU A 20 21.51 -2.87 -29.55
CA GLU A 20 20.26 -2.13 -29.43
C GLU A 20 20.35 -1.02 -28.38
N ASP A 21 21.09 0.05 -28.70
CA ASP A 21 21.30 1.20 -27.79
C ASP A 21 19.98 1.81 -27.29
N LYS A 22 18.93 1.84 -28.13
CA LYS A 22 17.61 2.37 -27.74
C LYS A 22 16.97 1.54 -26.63
N VAL A 23 17.08 0.22 -26.73
CA VAL A 23 16.55 -0.72 -25.74
C VAL A 23 17.31 -0.59 -24.42
N ILE A 24 18.64 -0.50 -24.48
CA ILE A 24 19.51 -0.32 -23.30
C ILE A 24 19.17 0.98 -22.57
N ASN A 25 19.05 2.10 -23.30
CA ASN A 25 18.69 3.39 -22.73
C ASN A 25 17.32 3.33 -22.03
N LYS A 26 16.32 2.72 -22.68
CA LYS A 26 14.97 2.63 -22.13
C LYS A 26 14.88 1.69 -20.93
N ALA A 27 15.61 0.58 -20.95
CA ALA A 27 15.70 -0.32 -19.82
C ALA A 27 16.33 0.37 -18.60
N ALA A 28 17.33 1.24 -18.81
CA ALA A 28 17.94 2.02 -17.72
C ALA A 28 16.96 3.04 -17.13
N GLU A 29 16.11 3.68 -17.95
CA GLU A 29 15.01 4.51 -17.46
C GLU A 29 14.02 3.71 -16.61
N PHE A 30 13.62 2.52 -17.08
CA PHE A 30 12.72 1.64 -16.34
C PHE A 30 13.33 1.15 -15.04
N GLU A 31 14.61 0.83 -14.99
CA GLU A 31 15.30 0.46 -13.75
C GLU A 31 15.25 1.61 -12.74
N ARG A 32 15.55 2.84 -13.16
CA ARG A 32 15.49 4.02 -12.29
C ARG A 32 14.06 4.30 -11.79
N LEU A 33 13.08 4.18 -12.68
CA LEU A 33 11.67 4.40 -12.35
C LEU A 33 11.13 3.31 -11.43
N LEU A 34 11.54 2.06 -11.67
CA LEU A 34 11.22 0.92 -10.82
C LEU A 34 11.82 1.08 -9.43
N GLN A 35 13.06 1.56 -9.30
CA GLN A 35 13.65 1.84 -8.00
C GLN A 35 12.88 2.92 -7.23
N ALA A 36 12.38 3.95 -7.92
CA ALA A 36 11.57 5.00 -7.30
C ALA A 36 10.17 4.52 -6.86
N LYS A 37 9.55 3.61 -7.64
CA LYS A 37 8.20 3.08 -7.34
C LYS A 37 8.21 1.80 -6.48
N SER A 38 9.32 1.07 -6.42
CA SER A 38 9.44 -0.20 -5.70
C SER A 38 9.54 0.04 -4.20
N THR A 39 8.50 -0.30 -3.45
CA THR A 39 8.50 -0.28 -1.99
C THR A 39 9.41 -1.38 -1.43
N ALA A 40 9.97 -1.15 -0.23
CA ALA A 40 10.73 -2.16 0.51
C ALA A 40 9.91 -3.45 0.67
N GLY A 41 10.50 -4.61 0.33
CA GLY A 41 9.82 -5.91 0.37
C GLY A 41 9.44 -6.53 -0.99
N SER A 42 9.87 -5.95 -2.11
CA SER A 42 9.73 -6.62 -3.42
C SER A 42 10.48 -7.97 -3.41
N ASN A 43 9.80 -9.09 -3.66
CA ASN A 43 10.40 -10.44 -3.73
C ASN A 43 11.30 -10.66 -4.96
N MET A 44 11.71 -9.59 -5.66
CA MET A 44 12.53 -9.63 -6.87
C MET A 44 13.96 -9.19 -6.55
N THR A 45 14.93 -10.00 -7.00
CA THR A 45 16.35 -9.66 -6.96
C THR A 45 16.65 -8.54 -7.96
N ASP A 46 17.72 -7.77 -7.72
CA ASP A 46 18.10 -6.69 -8.64
C ASP A 46 18.39 -7.21 -10.05
N THR A 47 19.03 -8.38 -10.18
CA THR A 47 19.22 -9.06 -11.47
C THR A 47 17.90 -9.35 -12.17
N SER A 48 16.89 -9.86 -11.44
CA SER A 48 15.57 -10.14 -12.02
C SER A 48 14.85 -8.86 -12.48
N LYS A 49 14.99 -7.76 -11.74
CA LYS A 49 14.45 -6.45 -12.11
C LYS A 49 15.09 -5.96 -13.40
N THR A 50 16.42 -5.99 -13.50
CA THR A 50 17.14 -5.54 -14.70
C THR A 50 16.75 -6.36 -15.94
N VAL A 51 16.68 -7.69 -15.83
CA VAL A 51 16.26 -8.55 -16.96
C VAL A 51 14.82 -8.25 -17.39
N ILE A 52 13.90 -8.07 -16.44
CA ILE A 52 12.51 -7.72 -16.75
C ILE A 52 12.41 -6.34 -17.40
N CYS A 53 13.19 -5.34 -16.95
CA CYS A 53 13.22 -4.02 -17.58
C CYS A 53 13.75 -4.10 -19.02
N LEU A 54 14.75 -4.96 -19.29
CA LEU A 54 15.26 -5.20 -20.65
C LEU A 54 14.22 -5.90 -21.55
N ASP A 55 13.52 -6.91 -21.05
CA ASP A 55 12.41 -7.57 -21.76
C ASP A 55 11.29 -6.58 -22.10
N LEU A 56 10.85 -5.75 -21.13
CA LEU A 56 9.82 -4.74 -21.38
C LEU A 56 10.28 -3.69 -22.40
N ALA A 57 11.53 -3.24 -22.33
CA ALA A 57 12.10 -2.30 -23.31
C ALA A 57 12.21 -2.91 -24.70
N ALA A 58 12.66 -4.17 -24.80
CA ALA A 58 12.71 -4.91 -26.07
C ALA A 58 11.32 -5.03 -26.69
N GLY A 59 10.30 -5.35 -25.88
CA GLY A 59 8.91 -5.42 -26.34
C GLY A 59 8.36 -4.10 -26.90
N ILE A 60 8.77 -2.96 -26.35
CA ILE A 60 8.36 -1.62 -26.83
C ILE A 60 8.99 -1.29 -28.18
N PHE A 61 10.26 -1.67 -28.39
CA PHE A 61 10.96 -1.41 -29.65
C PHE A 61 10.84 -2.54 -30.67
N GLY A 62 10.16 -3.64 -30.34
CA GLY A 62 10.03 -4.80 -31.21
C GLY A 62 11.34 -5.56 -31.41
N ALA A 63 12.29 -5.46 -30.47
CA ALA A 63 13.53 -6.21 -30.52
C ALA A 63 13.29 -7.67 -30.12
N ASP A 64 13.89 -8.60 -30.87
CA ASP A 64 13.75 -10.03 -30.60
C ASP A 64 14.52 -10.42 -29.34
N LEU A 65 13.81 -11.01 -28.37
CA LEU A 65 14.38 -11.49 -27.11
C LEU A 65 13.86 -12.89 -26.81
N ASP A 66 14.78 -13.85 -26.66
CA ASP A 66 14.42 -15.21 -26.27
C ASP A 66 13.98 -15.25 -24.80
N MET A 67 12.68 -15.46 -24.60
CA MET A 67 12.06 -15.55 -23.28
C MET A 67 12.67 -16.68 -22.42
N LYS A 68 13.17 -17.77 -23.01
CA LYS A 68 13.83 -18.85 -22.24
C LYS A 68 15.16 -18.37 -21.65
N VAL A 69 15.92 -17.60 -22.43
CA VAL A 69 17.20 -17.03 -22.01
C VAL A 69 16.99 -15.95 -20.95
N ALA A 70 15.94 -15.13 -21.11
CA ALA A 70 15.55 -14.13 -20.11
C ALA A 70 15.17 -14.77 -18.76
N ILE A 71 14.33 -15.81 -18.77
CA ILE A 71 13.97 -16.55 -17.55
C ILE A 71 15.20 -17.16 -16.87
N LYS A 72 16.14 -17.68 -17.66
CA LYS A 72 17.40 -18.25 -17.15
C LYS A 72 18.26 -17.20 -16.43
N TYR A 73 18.43 -16.02 -17.03
CA TYR A 73 19.26 -14.96 -16.44
C TYR A 73 18.57 -14.20 -15.30
N SER A 74 17.24 -14.15 -15.28
CA SER A 74 16.50 -13.56 -14.15
C SER A 74 16.57 -14.43 -12.89
N GLY A 75 16.91 -15.72 -13.02
CA GLY A 75 16.93 -16.68 -11.91
C GLY A 75 15.54 -17.00 -11.35
N LEU A 76 14.47 -16.77 -12.13
CA LEU A 76 13.09 -16.99 -11.70
C LEU A 76 12.53 -18.26 -12.35
N LYS A 77 11.55 -18.89 -11.69
CA LYS A 77 10.74 -19.93 -12.33
C LYS A 77 9.89 -19.30 -13.45
N PRO A 78 9.58 -20.00 -14.57
CA PRO A 78 8.82 -19.42 -15.68
C PRO A 78 7.51 -18.74 -15.26
N ALA A 79 6.69 -19.39 -14.43
CA ALA A 79 5.44 -18.82 -13.94
C ALA A 79 5.66 -17.57 -13.07
N MET A 80 6.72 -17.57 -12.23
CA MET A 80 7.08 -16.42 -11.42
C MET A 80 7.58 -15.27 -12.29
N TYR A 81 8.37 -15.57 -13.33
CA TYR A 81 8.85 -14.57 -14.28
C TYR A 81 7.70 -13.82 -14.96
N THR A 82 6.70 -14.54 -15.50
CA THR A 82 5.54 -13.92 -16.13
C THR A 82 4.75 -13.05 -15.15
N ASN A 83 4.60 -13.49 -13.90
CA ASN A 83 3.93 -12.71 -12.86
C ASN A 83 4.72 -11.46 -12.48
N CYS A 84 6.02 -11.59 -12.21
CA CYS A 84 6.93 -10.49 -11.91
C CYS A 84 6.98 -9.47 -13.06
N ARG A 85 7.07 -9.94 -14.31
CA ARG A 85 7.01 -9.11 -15.51
C ARG A 85 5.72 -8.29 -15.56
N LYS A 86 4.57 -8.93 -15.33
CA LYS A 86 3.27 -8.23 -15.25
C LYS A 86 3.22 -7.23 -14.10
N VAL A 87 3.76 -7.57 -12.93
CA VAL A 87 3.79 -6.65 -11.78
C VAL A 87 4.61 -5.41 -12.11
N VAL A 88 5.81 -5.58 -12.68
CA VAL A 88 6.65 -4.46 -13.10
C VAL A 88 5.97 -3.66 -14.20
N GLN A 89 5.41 -4.30 -15.21
CA GLN A 89 4.66 -3.62 -16.28
C GLN A 89 3.53 -2.76 -15.71
N ASN A 90 2.76 -3.30 -14.76
CA ASN A 90 1.69 -2.55 -14.08
C ASN A 90 2.24 -1.39 -13.24
N LEU A 91 3.33 -1.59 -12.51
CA LEU A 91 3.93 -0.58 -11.65
C LEU A 91 4.52 0.58 -12.46
N LEU A 92 5.13 0.27 -13.61
CA LEU A 92 5.65 1.24 -14.55
C LEU A 92 4.55 1.84 -15.45
N GLU A 93 3.29 1.41 -15.29
CA GLU A 93 2.13 1.86 -16.07
C GLU A 93 2.30 1.63 -17.59
N LEU A 94 3.08 0.63 -17.98
CA LEU A 94 3.36 0.23 -19.38
C LEU A 94 2.28 -0.69 -19.95
N ASN A 95 1.06 -0.62 -19.42
CA ASN A 95 -0.04 -1.46 -19.90
C ASN A 95 -0.63 -0.84 -21.17
N ASP A 96 -0.08 -1.23 -22.33
CA ASP A 96 -0.68 -0.92 -23.63
C ASP A 96 -1.99 -1.66 -23.91
N GLU A 97 -2.33 -2.67 -23.09
CA GLU A 97 -3.65 -3.31 -23.12
C GLU A 97 -4.70 -2.37 -22.53
N LYS A 98 -5.06 -1.33 -23.29
CA LYS A 98 -6.29 -0.58 -23.07
C LYS A 98 -7.42 -1.59 -23.06
N LEU A 99 -8.02 -1.76 -21.88
CA LEU A 99 -9.16 -2.65 -21.74
C LEU A 99 -10.29 -2.09 -22.61
N SER A 100 -10.59 -2.74 -23.73
CA SER A 100 -11.69 -2.31 -24.60
C SER A 100 -12.98 -3.00 -24.20
N THR A 101 -14.11 -2.39 -24.53
CA THR A 101 -15.44 -2.97 -24.38
C THR A 101 -15.53 -4.32 -25.07
N LEU A 102 -14.91 -4.48 -26.25
CA LEU A 102 -14.79 -5.74 -26.98
C LEU A 102 -14.12 -6.84 -26.15
N VAL A 103 -12.94 -6.55 -25.56
CA VAL A 103 -12.19 -7.53 -24.76
C VAL A 103 -12.99 -7.97 -23.53
N VAL A 104 -13.66 -7.03 -22.87
CA VAL A 104 -14.53 -7.33 -21.73
C VAL A 104 -15.72 -8.17 -22.16
N CYS A 105 -16.41 -7.79 -23.24
CA CYS A 105 -17.57 -8.53 -23.74
C CYS A 105 -17.21 -9.96 -24.16
N ASN A 106 -16.05 -10.15 -24.79
CA ASN A 106 -15.55 -11.47 -25.17
C ASN A 106 -15.21 -12.32 -23.93
N THR A 107 -14.59 -11.72 -22.92
CA THR A 107 -14.26 -12.41 -21.65
C THR A 107 -15.51 -12.94 -20.93
N PHE A 108 -16.60 -12.19 -21.00
CA PHE A 108 -17.87 -12.51 -20.33
C PHE A 108 -18.93 -13.12 -21.25
N GLN A 109 -18.59 -13.39 -22.51
CA GLN A 109 -19.51 -13.94 -23.52
C GLN A 109 -20.78 -13.10 -23.70
N CYS A 110 -20.65 -11.77 -23.63
CA CYS A 110 -21.76 -10.80 -23.80
C CYS A 110 -21.57 -9.88 -25.02
N SER A 111 -21.21 -10.45 -26.18
CA SER A 111 -20.97 -9.71 -27.43
C SER A 111 -22.15 -8.87 -27.91
N GLY A 112 -23.39 -9.29 -27.67
CA GLY A 112 -24.60 -8.56 -28.05
C GLY A 112 -24.84 -7.25 -27.27
N VAL A 113 -23.96 -6.90 -26.33
CA VAL A 113 -24.09 -5.73 -25.46
C VAL A 113 -23.03 -4.65 -25.79
N GLN A 114 -22.08 -4.97 -26.65
CA GLN A 114 -20.92 -4.12 -26.94
C GLN A 114 -21.32 -2.72 -27.44
N GLU A 115 -22.20 -2.63 -28.44
CA GLU A 115 -22.62 -1.34 -29.02
C GLU A 115 -23.33 -0.42 -28.03
N LEU A 116 -24.05 -1.00 -27.05
CA LEU A 116 -24.67 -0.22 -25.98
C LEU A 116 -23.63 0.23 -24.96
N ALA A 117 -22.67 -0.62 -24.63
CA ALA A 117 -21.58 -0.27 -23.73
C ALA A 117 -20.72 0.87 -24.31
N ASP A 118 -20.41 0.83 -25.61
CA ASP A 118 -19.67 1.87 -26.32
C ASP A 118 -20.42 3.21 -26.28
N ARG A 119 -21.73 3.20 -26.58
CA ARG A 119 -22.57 4.41 -26.49
C ARG A 119 -22.66 4.99 -25.08
N ILE A 120 -22.85 4.15 -24.07
CA ILE A 120 -22.89 4.61 -22.66
C ILE A 120 -21.56 5.27 -22.30
N LEU A 121 -20.44 4.68 -22.73
CA LEU A 121 -19.11 5.18 -22.41
C LEU A 121 -18.79 6.49 -23.15
N GLU A 122 -19.24 6.66 -24.39
CA GLU A 122 -19.11 7.91 -25.15
C GLU A 122 -19.96 9.04 -24.55
N GLU A 123 -21.21 8.75 -24.19
CA GLU A 123 -22.09 9.73 -23.57
C GLU A 123 -21.55 10.16 -22.18
N TYR A 124 -21.01 9.21 -21.42
CA TYR A 124 -20.38 9.51 -20.13
C TYR A 124 -19.14 10.39 -20.29
N LYS A 125 -18.34 10.19 -21.35
CA LYS A 125 -17.22 11.07 -21.69
C LYS A 125 -17.69 12.50 -22.01
N GLY A 126 -18.79 12.64 -22.75
CA GLY A 126 -19.33 13.96 -23.11
C GLY A 126 -19.86 14.76 -21.92
N GLN A 127 -20.33 14.09 -20.86
CA GLN A 127 -20.90 14.74 -19.67
C GLN A 127 -19.91 14.91 -18.52
N ALA A 128 -18.76 14.25 -18.57
CA ALA A 128 -17.74 14.40 -17.56
C ALA A 128 -17.19 15.83 -17.56
N LYS A 129 -17.57 16.63 -16.56
CA LYS A 129 -17.07 18.01 -16.36
C LYS A 129 -15.61 18.06 -15.91
N MET A 130 -15.04 16.92 -15.56
CA MET A 130 -13.67 16.74 -15.08
C MET A 130 -12.92 15.86 -16.06
N GLU A 131 -11.63 16.14 -16.29
CA GLU A 131 -10.69 15.27 -16.99
C GLU A 131 -10.62 13.92 -16.28
N LEU A 132 -11.46 12.99 -16.69
CA LEU A 132 -11.45 11.61 -16.22
C LEU A 132 -10.44 10.81 -17.05
N ASP A 133 -9.53 10.10 -16.39
CA ASP A 133 -8.63 9.18 -17.08
C ASP A 133 -9.39 7.94 -17.57
N MET A 134 -9.88 8.02 -18.81
CA MET A 134 -10.63 6.95 -19.48
C MET A 134 -9.77 5.72 -19.80
N ASN A 135 -8.46 5.77 -19.57
CA ASN A 135 -7.60 4.60 -19.70
C ASN A 135 -7.77 3.64 -18.52
N LEU A 136 -8.43 4.07 -17.43
CA LEU A 136 -8.69 3.21 -16.30
C LEU A 136 -9.72 2.09 -16.65
N PRO A 137 -9.38 0.80 -16.39
CA PRO A 137 -10.25 -0.34 -16.64
C PRO A 137 -11.64 -0.26 -16.01
N GLN A 138 -11.79 0.54 -14.95
CA GLN A 138 -13.03 0.67 -14.19
C GLN A 138 -14.21 1.21 -15.02
N TYR A 139 -13.96 2.17 -15.89
CA TYR A 139 -15.03 2.82 -16.67
C TYR A 139 -15.56 1.89 -17.75
N VAL A 140 -14.67 1.15 -18.41
CA VAL A 140 -15.03 0.16 -19.43
C VAL A 140 -15.80 -1.00 -18.81
N CYS A 141 -15.33 -1.53 -17.68
CA CYS A 141 -16.05 -2.55 -16.93
C CYS A 141 -17.44 -2.06 -16.47
N MET A 142 -17.57 -0.81 -16.02
CA MET A 142 -18.85 -0.26 -15.58
C MET A 142 -19.83 -0.09 -16.74
N ALA A 143 -19.36 0.44 -17.88
CA ALA A 143 -20.18 0.58 -19.08
C ALA A 143 -20.78 -0.76 -19.53
N VAL A 144 -19.95 -1.81 -19.59
CA VAL A 144 -20.41 -3.16 -19.95
C VAL A 144 -21.37 -3.72 -18.90
N TYR A 145 -21.11 -3.50 -17.60
CA TYR A 145 -22.00 -3.93 -16.52
C TYR A 145 -23.40 -3.30 -16.65
N GLN A 146 -23.48 -1.98 -16.88
CA GLN A 146 -24.76 -1.30 -17.01
C GLN A 146 -25.49 -1.66 -18.31
N ALA A 147 -24.76 -1.83 -19.40
CA ALA A 147 -25.34 -2.31 -20.64
C ALA A 147 -25.92 -3.73 -20.49
N CYS A 148 -25.25 -4.61 -19.74
CA CYS A 148 -25.76 -5.95 -19.43
C CYS A 148 -27.03 -5.87 -18.55
N ARG A 149 -27.08 -4.92 -17.62
CA ARG A 149 -28.27 -4.65 -16.80
C ARG A 149 -29.48 -4.24 -17.65
N ILE A 150 -29.29 -3.33 -18.60
CA ILE A 150 -30.37 -2.89 -19.51
C ILE A 150 -30.87 -4.06 -20.36
N ASN A 151 -29.96 -4.84 -20.94
CA ASN A 151 -30.29 -5.98 -21.79
C ASN A 151 -30.65 -7.26 -21.02
N LYS A 152 -30.69 -7.20 -19.68
CA LYS A 152 -30.97 -8.33 -18.78
C LYS A 152 -30.06 -9.54 -19.01
N VAL A 153 -28.82 -9.31 -19.44
CA VAL A 153 -27.80 -10.34 -19.58
C VAL A 153 -27.19 -10.63 -18.21
N LYS A 154 -27.18 -11.91 -17.83
CA LYS A 154 -26.64 -12.34 -16.53
C LYS A 154 -25.12 -12.23 -16.54
N LEU A 155 -24.58 -11.38 -15.69
CA LEU A 155 -23.15 -11.17 -15.52
C LEU A 155 -22.71 -11.45 -14.08
N SER A 156 -21.56 -12.11 -13.91
CA SER A 156 -21.01 -12.36 -12.58
C SER A 156 -20.36 -11.08 -12.02
N LYS A 157 -21.02 -10.44 -11.03
CA LYS A 157 -20.56 -9.21 -10.41
C LYS A 157 -19.15 -9.33 -9.79
N SER A 158 -18.82 -10.46 -9.16
CA SER A 158 -17.48 -10.68 -8.59
C SER A 158 -16.37 -10.60 -9.64
N LYS A 159 -16.56 -11.30 -10.77
CA LYS A 159 -15.54 -11.39 -11.83
C LYS A 159 -15.31 -10.05 -12.53
N ILE A 160 -16.35 -9.22 -12.70
CA ILE A 160 -16.17 -7.89 -13.32
C ILE A 160 -15.51 -6.88 -12.37
N ILE A 161 -15.77 -6.99 -11.05
CA ILE A 161 -15.08 -6.19 -10.03
C ILE A 161 -13.57 -6.51 -10.02
N GLU A 162 -13.21 -7.80 -10.13
CA GLU A 162 -11.80 -8.19 -10.23
C GLU A 162 -11.10 -7.59 -11.46
N LYS A 163 -11.82 -7.49 -12.59
CA LYS A 163 -11.31 -6.90 -13.83
C LYS A 163 -11.21 -5.36 -13.79
N SER A 164 -12.10 -4.70 -13.06
CA SER A 164 -12.09 -3.23 -12.90
C SER A 164 -10.98 -2.73 -11.97
N ARG A 165 -10.30 -3.63 -11.25
CA ARG A 165 -9.24 -3.32 -10.27
C ARG A 165 -9.73 -2.43 -9.12
N LEU A 166 -11.03 -2.42 -8.85
CA LEU A 166 -11.64 -1.67 -7.76
C LEU A 166 -11.93 -2.57 -6.56
N LYS A 167 -11.86 -1.99 -5.35
CA LYS A 167 -12.41 -2.65 -4.16
C LYS A 167 -13.94 -2.68 -4.26
N PRO A 168 -14.62 -3.70 -3.70
CA PRO A 168 -16.08 -3.81 -3.76
C PRO A 168 -16.83 -2.56 -3.27
N ALA A 169 -16.32 -1.88 -2.24
CA ALA A 169 -16.90 -0.64 -1.73
C ALA A 169 -16.81 0.54 -2.71
N GLN A 170 -15.68 0.66 -3.44
CA GLN A 170 -15.49 1.69 -4.48
C GLN A 170 -16.38 1.39 -5.68
N TRP A 171 -16.48 0.11 -6.07
CA TRP A 171 -17.38 -0.33 -7.12
C TRP A 171 -18.83 0.04 -6.80
N ALA A 172 -19.29 -0.19 -5.57
CA ALA A 172 -20.68 0.11 -5.19
C ALA A 172 -21.04 1.60 -5.32
N LYS A 173 -20.11 2.50 -4.99
CA LYS A 173 -20.29 3.95 -5.19
C LYS A 173 -20.39 4.29 -6.68
N LEU A 174 -19.42 3.81 -7.47
CA LEU A 174 -19.40 4.04 -8.91
C LEU A 174 -20.64 3.45 -9.61
N ASP A 175 -21.11 2.28 -9.17
CA ASP A 175 -22.32 1.62 -9.65
C ASP A 175 -23.56 2.49 -9.38
N ALA A 176 -23.67 3.10 -8.20
CA ALA A 176 -24.79 3.99 -7.88
C ALA A 176 -24.80 5.25 -8.78
N ASP A 177 -23.65 5.89 -8.98
CA ASP A 177 -23.53 7.09 -9.82
C ASP A 177 -23.85 6.77 -11.29
N TRP A 178 -23.26 5.69 -11.82
CA TRP A 178 -23.53 5.24 -13.18
C TRP A 178 -24.96 4.75 -13.36
N THR A 179 -25.57 4.18 -12.31
CA THR A 179 -26.99 3.79 -12.35
C THR A 179 -27.88 4.99 -12.60
N GLN A 180 -27.65 6.09 -11.88
CA GLN A 180 -28.43 7.32 -12.05
C GLN A 180 -28.23 7.91 -13.45
N PHE A 181 -26.99 7.98 -13.92
CA PHE A 181 -26.65 8.45 -15.27
C PHE A 181 -27.33 7.62 -16.36
N VAL A 182 -27.19 6.29 -16.30
CA VAL A 182 -27.76 5.38 -17.30
C VAL A 182 -29.28 5.40 -17.27
N ASP A 183 -29.89 5.52 -16.09
CA ASP A 183 -31.35 5.56 -15.98
C ASP A 183 -31.94 6.87 -16.54
N GLN A 184 -31.19 7.98 -16.47
CA GLN A 184 -31.58 9.26 -17.06
C GLN A 184 -31.44 9.28 -18.59
N HIS A 185 -30.36 8.71 -19.14
CA HIS A 185 -30.02 8.82 -20.56
C HIS A 185 -30.50 7.65 -21.42
N PHE A 186 -30.54 6.42 -20.87
CA PHE A 186 -30.76 5.19 -21.63
C PHE A 186 -32.00 4.40 -21.19
N ALA A 187 -32.41 4.48 -19.92
CA ALA A 187 -33.59 3.75 -19.42
C ALA A 187 -34.94 4.45 -19.71
N THR A 188 -34.97 5.41 -20.64
CA THR A 188 -36.16 6.16 -21.06
C THR A 188 -37.30 5.29 -21.64
N ALA A 189 -37.09 3.98 -21.86
CA ALA A 189 -38.15 3.03 -22.16
C ALA A 189 -39.13 2.77 -21.00
N LYS A 190 -38.85 3.26 -19.78
CA LYS A 190 -39.81 3.28 -18.66
C LYS A 190 -40.13 4.69 -18.20
N LYS A 191 -40.50 5.60 -19.13
CA LYS A 191 -41.39 6.70 -18.73
C LYS A 191 -42.65 6.07 -18.14
N LYS A 192 -42.80 6.16 -16.82
CA LYS A 192 -44.06 5.92 -16.14
C LYS A 192 -45.13 6.75 -16.85
N ARG A 193 -45.94 6.11 -17.69
CA ARG A 193 -47.25 6.62 -18.06
C ARG A 193 -48.03 6.83 -16.76
N GLY A 194 -48.42 8.07 -16.49
CA GLY A 194 -49.47 8.41 -15.55
C GLY A 194 -49.04 8.81 -14.14
N ARG A 195 -48.50 10.01 -13.98
CA ARG A 195 -48.94 10.99 -12.95
C ARG A 195 -48.34 12.35 -13.26
N PRO A 196 -49.12 13.43 -13.43
CA PRO A 196 -48.53 14.76 -13.60
C PRO A 196 -47.91 15.22 -12.27
N PRO A 197 -46.73 15.86 -12.29
CA PRO A 197 -46.18 16.50 -11.11
C PRO A 197 -47.04 17.72 -10.74
N LYS A 198 -47.33 17.82 -9.45
CA LYS A 198 -48.04 18.96 -8.86
C LYS A 198 -47.14 20.19 -8.99
N LYS A 199 -47.67 21.25 -9.60
CA LYS A 199 -47.03 22.58 -9.70
C LYS A 199 -46.52 23.02 -8.32
N ILE A 200 -45.25 23.39 -8.25
CA ILE A 200 -44.75 24.34 -7.26
C ILE A 200 -44.18 25.48 -8.09
N GLU A 201 -44.74 26.66 -7.84
CA GLU A 201 -44.50 27.87 -8.59
C GLU A 201 -43.07 28.37 -8.36
N ALA A 202 -42.48 28.88 -9.44
CA ALA A 202 -41.22 29.58 -9.41
C ALA A 202 -41.46 30.98 -8.84
N GLU A 203 -40.70 31.35 -7.81
CA GLU A 203 -40.46 32.75 -7.49
C GLU A 203 -38.94 32.98 -7.54
N ASN A 204 -38.54 33.80 -8.52
CA ASN A 204 -37.17 34.24 -8.71
C ASN A 204 -36.81 35.23 -7.59
N GLY A 205 -35.79 34.89 -6.79
CA GLY A 205 -35.12 35.81 -5.87
C GLY A 205 -33.62 35.71 -6.07
N VAL A 206 -33.04 36.73 -6.70
CA VAL A 206 -31.60 36.93 -6.88
C VAL A 206 -30.92 36.95 -5.50
N ASN A 207 -29.92 36.09 -5.29
CA ASN A 207 -28.81 36.42 -4.38
C ASN A 207 -27.54 35.67 -4.80
N GLU A 208 -26.54 36.44 -5.19
CA GLU A 208 -25.16 35.98 -5.32
C GLU A 208 -24.62 35.68 -3.92
N GLU A 209 -24.32 34.43 -3.60
CA GLU A 209 -23.44 34.10 -2.48
C GLU A 209 -22.67 32.79 -2.74
N LYS A 210 -21.37 32.98 -2.92
CA LYS A 210 -20.21 32.09 -2.77
C LYS A 210 -20.46 30.58 -2.67
N MET A 211 -19.86 29.91 -3.65
CA MET A 211 -19.50 28.50 -3.72
C MET A 211 -18.81 28.02 -2.41
N GLU A 212 -19.52 27.25 -1.59
CA GLU A 212 -18.91 26.45 -0.52
C GLU A 212 -18.61 25.04 -1.03
N VAL A 213 -17.34 24.66 -0.88
CA VAL A 213 -16.77 23.37 -1.22
C VAL A 213 -17.22 22.34 -0.19
N ASP A 214 -17.85 21.25 -0.64
CA ASP A 214 -18.26 20.12 0.20
C ASP A 214 -17.00 19.35 0.64
N ILE A 215 -16.44 19.76 1.78
CA ILE A 215 -15.30 19.11 2.43
C ILE A 215 -15.80 17.76 2.99
N PRO A 216 -15.15 16.63 2.67
CA PRO A 216 -15.52 15.34 3.25
C PRO A 216 -15.40 15.41 4.78
N LYS A 217 -16.45 14.96 5.47
CA LYS A 217 -16.56 14.91 6.93
C LYS A 217 -15.34 14.21 7.54
N ILE A 218 -14.38 15.02 8.00
CA ILE A 218 -13.35 14.59 8.93
C ILE A 218 -14.10 14.38 10.25
N GLU A 219 -14.03 13.16 10.80
CA GLU A 219 -14.40 12.94 12.18
C GLU A 219 -13.49 13.82 13.03
N GLU A 220 -14.02 14.93 13.55
CA GLU A 220 -13.34 15.73 14.55
C GLU A 220 -12.98 14.80 15.72
N PRO A 221 -11.70 14.67 16.09
CA PRO A 221 -11.36 14.18 17.41
C PRO A 221 -12.06 15.12 18.38
N SER A 222 -12.99 14.58 19.19
CA SER A 222 -13.63 15.34 20.26
C SER A 222 -12.57 16.17 20.96
N GLU A 223 -12.70 17.50 20.93
CA GLU A 223 -11.75 18.40 21.59
C GLU A 223 -11.52 17.86 23.00
N PRO A 224 -10.27 17.55 23.39
CA PRO A 224 -10.01 17.18 24.76
C PRO A 224 -10.43 18.40 25.59
N LYS A 225 -11.43 18.24 26.45
CA LYS A 225 -11.78 19.26 27.45
C LYS A 225 -10.49 19.61 28.18
N LEU A 226 -9.89 20.74 27.82
CA LEU A 226 -8.63 21.18 28.39
C LEU A 226 -8.91 21.46 29.86
N GLU A 227 -8.37 20.62 30.74
CA GLU A 227 -8.38 20.85 32.19
C GLU A 227 -7.75 22.24 32.42
N PRO A 228 -8.42 23.15 33.15
CA PRO A 228 -7.86 24.46 33.46
C PRO A 228 -6.44 24.30 34.03
N TYR A 229 -5.49 25.09 33.52
CA TYR A 229 -4.06 24.97 33.86
C TYR A 229 -3.81 24.97 35.37
N GLU A 230 -4.57 25.77 36.13
CA GLU A 230 -4.47 25.85 37.58
C GLU A 230 -4.84 24.53 38.28
N ASP A 231 -5.84 23.81 37.78
CA ASP A 231 -6.27 22.54 38.36
C ASP A 231 -5.26 21.42 38.04
N TRP A 232 -4.79 21.37 36.79
CA TRP A 232 -3.70 20.47 36.39
C TRP A 232 -2.44 20.72 37.21
N LYS A 233 -2.03 21.98 37.36
CA LYS A 233 -0.82 22.38 38.10
C LYS A 233 -0.91 22.00 39.57
N ARG A 234 -2.06 22.25 40.21
CA ARG A 234 -2.30 21.83 41.60
C ARG A 234 -2.21 20.31 41.74
N ARG A 235 -2.86 19.56 40.84
CA ARG A 235 -2.83 18.09 40.86
C ARG A 235 -1.43 17.52 40.71
N MET A 236 -0.63 18.08 39.79
CA MET A 236 0.76 17.64 39.56
C MET A 236 1.67 17.97 40.74
N LEU A 237 1.58 19.17 41.31
CA LEU A 237 2.38 19.56 42.48
C LEU A 237 2.03 18.73 43.72
N ASP A 238 0.74 18.52 43.99
CA ASP A 238 0.30 17.70 45.12
C ASP A 238 0.75 16.24 44.98
N ALA A 239 0.69 15.68 43.77
CA ALA A 239 1.19 14.33 43.51
C ALA A 239 2.70 14.24 43.79
N ALA A 240 3.49 15.20 43.31
CA ALA A 240 4.94 15.24 43.52
C ALA A 240 5.30 15.39 45.02
N TYR A 241 4.62 16.28 45.76
CA TYR A 241 4.86 16.45 47.20
C TYR A 241 4.47 15.23 48.02
N LYS A 242 3.37 14.55 47.67
CA LYS A 242 2.98 13.28 48.30
C LYS A 242 4.01 12.19 48.07
N GLU A 243 4.49 12.05 46.83
CA GLU A 243 5.52 11.06 46.50
C GLU A 243 6.84 11.33 47.23
N LEU A 244 7.26 12.61 47.31
CA LEU A 244 8.43 13.00 48.11
C LEU A 244 8.26 12.65 49.58
N LYS A 245 7.10 12.94 50.17
CA LYS A 245 6.84 12.62 51.58
C LYS A 245 6.85 11.12 51.84
N ILE A 246 6.33 10.32 50.92
CA ILE A 246 6.38 8.85 51.00
C ILE A 246 7.83 8.37 50.91
N LYS A 247 8.62 8.91 49.96
CA LYS A 247 10.05 8.58 49.82
C LYS A 247 10.87 8.95 51.05
N GLU A 248 10.59 10.09 51.67
CA GLU A 248 11.25 10.49 52.92
C GLU A 248 10.85 9.59 54.09
N GLN A 249 9.58 9.18 54.17
CA GLN A 249 9.11 8.25 55.19
C GLN A 249 9.73 6.86 55.00
N SER A 250 9.78 6.35 53.76
CA SER A 250 10.43 5.08 53.46
C SER A 250 11.93 5.14 53.75
N ALA A 251 12.61 6.24 53.40
CA ALA A 251 14.02 6.43 53.72
C ALA A 251 14.28 6.50 55.23
N LYS A 252 13.38 7.11 56.01
CA LYS A 252 13.47 7.13 57.48
C LYS A 252 13.26 5.73 58.09
N ILE A 253 12.29 4.97 57.58
CA ILE A 253 12.02 3.59 58.00
C ILE A 253 13.22 2.70 57.67
N GLU A 254 13.79 2.85 56.47
CA GLU A 254 14.98 2.12 56.04
C GLU A 254 16.20 2.47 56.91
N ALA A 255 16.43 3.76 57.19
CA ALA A 255 17.49 4.20 58.08
C ALA A 255 17.33 3.69 59.53
N GLN A 256 16.11 3.57 60.04
CA GLN A 256 15.83 3.00 61.37
C GLN A 256 16.01 1.47 61.41
N SER A 257 15.71 0.77 60.31
CA SER A 257 15.94 -0.68 60.21
C SER A 257 17.44 -1.03 60.20
N VAL A 258 18.25 -0.20 59.55
CA VAL A 258 19.71 -0.38 59.47
C VAL A 258 20.41 -0.08 60.81
N THR A 259 19.88 0.85 61.62
CA THR A 259 20.42 1.11 62.97
C THR A 259 20.04 0.01 63.97
N LEU A 260 18.85 -0.60 63.85
CA LEU A 260 18.47 -1.77 64.67
C LEU A 260 19.36 -2.99 64.34
N ALA A 261 19.55 -3.31 63.06
CA ALA A 261 20.36 -4.45 62.62
C ALA A 261 21.85 -4.35 63.06
N LYS A 262 22.37 -3.14 63.28
CA LYS A 262 23.76 -2.91 63.74
C LYS A 262 23.93 -3.03 65.26
N SER A 263 22.83 -3.10 66.02
CA SER A 263 22.83 -3.24 67.49
C SER A 263 22.73 -4.69 67.99
N GLU A 264 22.33 -5.65 67.13
CA GLU A 264 22.08 -7.04 67.52
C GLU A 264 23.23 -8.04 67.25
N GLU A 265 24.30 -7.67 66.55
CA GLU A 265 25.50 -8.51 66.44
C GLU A 265 26.57 -8.13 67.47
N LYS A 266 26.38 -8.56 68.73
CA LYS A 266 27.49 -8.79 69.68
C LYS A 266 27.82 -10.28 69.74
N THR A 267 29.07 -10.56 69.36
CA THR A 267 29.82 -11.83 69.24
C THR A 267 29.60 -12.89 70.33
N PRO A 268 30.00 -14.15 70.06
CA PRO A 268 31.07 -14.68 70.91
C PRO A 268 32.21 -15.45 70.19
N ARG A 269 33.42 -14.99 70.53
CA ARG A 269 34.63 -15.74 70.93
C ARG A 269 35.27 -16.71 69.92
N ARG A 270 36.37 -16.20 69.34
CA ARG A 270 37.53 -16.93 68.84
C ARG A 270 38.07 -17.94 69.86
N SER A 271 38.41 -19.13 69.38
CA SER A 271 39.54 -19.92 69.90
C SER A 271 40.48 -20.28 68.73
N PRO A 272 41.79 -20.45 68.96
CA PRO A 272 42.79 -20.33 67.91
C PRO A 272 43.39 -21.66 67.46
N ARG A 273 43.44 -21.85 66.14
CA ARG A 273 44.53 -22.50 65.36
C ARG A 273 44.69 -24.03 65.48
N LYS A 274 44.56 -24.73 64.34
CA LYS A 274 45.65 -25.55 63.74
C LYS A 274 45.29 -26.16 62.35
N THR A 275 46.10 -25.74 61.37
CA THR A 275 46.70 -26.47 60.22
C THR A 275 45.89 -27.07 59.06
N PRO A 276 46.51 -27.18 57.86
CA PRO A 276 45.84 -27.41 56.57
C PRO A 276 45.98 -28.85 56.05
N GLN A 277 44.99 -29.35 55.31
CA GLN A 277 45.09 -30.55 54.45
C GLN A 277 43.87 -30.58 53.52
N LYS A 278 44.00 -30.39 52.20
CA LYS A 278 44.48 -31.27 51.12
C LYS A 278 43.29 -31.87 50.33
N TYR A 279 43.37 -31.67 49.01
CA TYR A 279 42.83 -32.50 47.92
C TYR A 279 41.31 -32.50 47.62
N SER A 280 40.94 -31.75 46.57
CA SER A 280 40.24 -32.09 45.30
C SER A 280 39.30 -33.34 45.24
N PRO A 281 38.34 -33.48 44.28
CA PRO A 281 38.50 -33.03 42.88
C PRO A 281 37.25 -32.74 41.99
N TYR A 282 37.54 -32.23 40.78
CA TYR A 282 36.75 -32.30 39.52
C TYR A 282 35.39 -31.56 39.47
N LYS A 283 35.29 -30.42 38.75
CA LYS A 283 35.11 -30.20 37.28
C LYS A 283 33.64 -29.91 36.94
N SER A 284 33.40 -28.74 36.35
CA SER A 284 32.40 -28.58 35.28
C SER A 284 32.82 -27.46 34.33
N PRO A 285 32.57 -27.59 33.01
CA PRO A 285 33.33 -26.90 31.99
C PRO A 285 32.67 -25.60 31.52
N THR A 286 33.56 -24.73 31.05
CA THR A 286 33.35 -23.45 30.37
C THR A 286 32.49 -23.55 29.11
N LYS A 287 31.47 -22.69 29.00
CA LYS A 287 30.84 -22.34 27.72
C LYS A 287 31.28 -20.93 27.32
N LYS A 288 31.82 -20.86 26.10
CA LYS A 288 32.48 -19.73 25.46
C LYS A 288 31.50 -18.57 25.24
N ALA A 289 31.96 -17.37 25.59
CA ALA A 289 31.31 -16.11 25.28
C ALA A 289 31.35 -15.84 23.77
N VAL A 290 30.21 -15.46 23.22
CA VAL A 290 30.04 -14.96 21.85
C VAL A 290 30.59 -13.53 21.80
N ARG A 291 31.69 -13.31 21.07
CA ARG A 291 32.22 -11.98 20.77
C ARG A 291 31.40 -11.38 19.62
N LEU A 292 30.67 -10.31 19.91
CA LEU A 292 30.06 -9.43 18.90
C LEU A 292 31.17 -8.57 18.28
N LEU A 293 31.36 -8.70 16.96
CA LEU A 293 32.26 -7.87 16.17
C LEU A 293 31.47 -6.70 15.58
N PHE A 294 31.56 -5.53 16.19
CA PHE A 294 31.31 -4.26 15.53
C PHE A 294 32.61 -3.45 15.56
N PRO A 295 33.16 -3.03 14.40
CA PRO A 295 34.26 -2.09 14.38
C PRO A 295 33.72 -0.66 14.52
N LEU A 296 34.10 0.00 15.61
CA LEU A 296 34.10 1.45 15.78
C LEU A 296 35.58 1.89 15.79
N ASN A 297 35.98 2.72 14.83
CA ASN A 297 37.10 3.67 14.89
C ASN A 297 36.74 4.75 13.85
N LEU A 298 36.53 6.03 14.18
CA LEU A 298 37.50 7.02 14.69
C LEU A 298 38.75 7.12 13.82
#